data_AF-A0A166FSJ0-F1
#
_entry.id   AF-A0A166FSJ0-F1
#
_cell.length_a   1.000
_cell.length_b   1.000
_cell.length_c   1.000
_cell.angle_alpha   90.00
_cell.angle_beta   90.00
_cell.angle_gamma   90.00
#
_symmetry.space_group_name_H-M   'P 1'
#
loop_
_entity.id
_entity.type
_entity.pdbx_description
1 polymer ?
#
loop_
_entity_poly.entity_id
_entity_poly.type
_entity_poly.pdbx_seq_one_letter_code
_entity_poly.pdbx_strand_id
1 'polypeptide(L)'
;MWLTRGETVHLFDTNAVTLEAARVYIDAELDGVIERLVPGANGTLITFQDRAKAIKDAWIVAAIPKILAAKIQLLGELDKVLPGDCIIATVRDRYPGNGMPESCGCLQPESRVNAVHTN
;
A
#
# COMPACT_ATOMS: atom_id res chain seq x y z
N MET A 1 4.31 10.19 -2.41
CA MET A 1 5.74 9.90 -2.67
C MET A 1 5.94 9.19 -4.02
N TRP A 2 5.26 8.09 -4.32
CA TRP A 2 5.50 7.33 -5.57
C TRP A 2 5.10 8.11 -6.84
N LEU A 3 3.84 8.58 -6.90
CA LEU A 3 3.36 9.40 -8.02
C LEU A 3 4.15 10.69 -8.23
N THR A 4 4.70 11.28 -7.15
CA THR A 4 5.50 12.51 -7.23
C THR A 4 6.91 12.27 -7.77
N ARG A 5 7.29 11.01 -8.05
CA ARG A 5 8.61 10.62 -8.58
C ARG A 5 8.53 9.98 -9.96
N GLY A 6 7.40 10.10 -10.66
CA GLY A 6 7.21 9.53 -11.99
C GLY A 6 6.84 8.04 -12.01
N GLU A 7 6.62 7.41 -10.85
CA GLU A 7 6.32 5.98 -10.78
C GLU A 7 4.86 5.67 -11.16
N THR A 8 4.61 4.42 -11.56
CA THR A 8 3.25 3.91 -11.74
C THR A 8 2.70 3.38 -10.42
N VAL A 9 1.51 3.83 -10.04
CA VAL A 9 0.82 3.38 -8.84
C VAL A 9 -0.50 2.74 -9.20
N HIS A 10 -0.65 1.48 -8.79
CA HIS A 10 -1.92 0.77 -8.84
C HIS A 10 -2.68 1.04 -7.53
N LEU A 11 -3.86 1.64 -7.62
CA LEU A 11 -4.74 1.86 -6.48
C LEU A 11 -5.92 0.89 -6.56
N PHE A 12 -6.14 0.15 -5.48
CA PHE A 12 -7.21 -0.83 -5.37
C PHE A 12 -8.07 -0.56 -4.13
N ASP A 13 -9.39 -0.61 -4.31
CA ASP A 13 -10.36 -0.67 -3.24
C ASP A 13 -11.57 -1.50 -3.73
N THR A 14 -12.24 -2.22 -2.82
CA THR A 14 -13.46 -2.96 -3.16
C THR A 14 -14.67 -2.03 -3.29
N ASN A 15 -14.61 -0.83 -2.71
CA ASN A 15 -15.63 0.19 -2.82
C ASN A 15 -15.31 1.15 -3.98
N ALA A 16 -16.06 1.03 -5.07
CA ALA A 16 -15.89 1.86 -6.26
C ALA A 16 -16.08 3.37 -6.00
N VAL A 17 -16.95 3.75 -5.06
CA VAL A 17 -17.20 5.16 -4.72
C VAL A 17 -15.96 5.73 -4.01
N THR A 18 -15.40 4.99 -3.05
CA THR A 18 -14.17 5.38 -2.35
C THR A 18 -12.99 5.47 -3.32
N LEU A 19 -12.86 4.47 -4.22
CA LEU A 19 -11.79 4.43 -5.20
C LEU A 19 -11.83 5.64 -6.15
N GLU A 20 -13.02 5.98 -6.63
CA GLU A 20 -13.20 7.13 -7.52
C GLU A 20 -12.97 8.46 -6.80
N ALA A 21 -13.46 8.62 -5.57
CA ALA A 21 -13.20 9.80 -4.76
C ALA A 21 -11.69 9.99 -4.52
N ALA A 22 -10.96 8.90 -4.24
CA ALA A 22 -9.51 8.95 -4.08
C ALA A 22 -8.80 9.35 -5.39
N ARG A 23 -9.22 8.79 -6.54
CA ARG A 23 -8.67 9.16 -7.85
C ARG A 23 -8.84 10.66 -8.12
N VAL A 24 -10.06 11.17 -7.97
CA VAL A 24 -10.37 12.60 -8.19
C VAL A 24 -9.54 13.50 -7.29
N TYR A 25 -9.39 13.14 -6.01
CA TYR A 25 -8.59 13.91 -5.07
C TYR A 25 -7.10 13.92 -5.47
N ILE A 26 -6.54 12.76 -5.83
CA ILE A 26 -5.13 12.66 -6.24
C ILE A 26 -4.90 13.48 -7.51
N ASP A 27 -5.78 13.36 -8.51
CA ASP A 27 -5.67 14.10 -9.77
C ASP A 27 -5.72 15.62 -9.55
N ALA A 28 -6.51 16.09 -8.59
CA ALA A 28 -6.63 17.52 -8.27
C ALA A 28 -5.43 18.08 -7.50
N GLU A 29 -4.76 17.28 -6.67
CA GLU A 29 -3.74 17.75 -5.73
C GLU A 29 -2.30 17.43 -6.16
N LEU A 30 -2.08 16.45 -7.05
CA LEU A 30 -0.75 15.92 -7.36
C LEU A 30 0.23 17.00 -7.85
N ASP A 31 -0.19 17.82 -8.82
CA ASP A 31 0.64 18.89 -9.36
C ASP A 31 1.05 19.89 -8.28
N GLY A 32 0.08 20.35 -7.47
CA GLY A 32 0.33 21.27 -6.37
C GLY A 32 1.25 20.69 -5.29
N VAL A 33 1.20 19.37 -5.06
CA VAL A 33 2.12 18.66 -4.16
C VAL A 33 3.54 18.62 -4.73
N ILE A 34 3.70 18.31 -6.02
CA ILE A 34 5.01 18.28 -6.70
C ILE A 34 5.65 19.67 -6.66
N GLU A 35 4.90 20.71 -7.02
CA GLU A 35 5.41 22.09 -7.01
C GLU A 35 5.88 22.55 -5.62
N ARG A 36 5.16 22.16 -4.57
CA ARG A 36 5.41 22.66 -3.21
C ARG A 36 6.42 21.85 -2.41
N LEU A 37 6.38 20.53 -2.50
CA LEU A 37 6.99 19.66 -1.49
C LEU A 37 8.19 18.87 -2.01
N VAL A 38 8.21 18.50 -3.29
CA VAL A 38 9.24 17.60 -3.82
C VAL A 38 9.50 17.92 -5.30
N PRO A 39 10.71 18.38 -5.68
CA PRO A 39 11.09 18.45 -7.08
C PRO A 39 10.96 17.05 -7.70
N GLY A 40 10.08 16.89 -8.68
CA GLY A 40 9.70 15.57 -9.17
C GLY A 40 8.92 15.62 -10.48
N ALA A 41 8.60 14.42 -10.98
CA ALA A 41 7.83 14.22 -12.20
C ALA A 41 6.47 13.61 -11.87
N ASN A 42 5.48 13.89 -12.72
CA ASN A 42 4.17 13.26 -12.65
C ASN A 42 4.26 11.77 -13.01
N GLY A 43 3.87 10.93 -12.06
CA GLY A 43 3.69 9.50 -12.24
C GLY A 43 2.31 9.17 -12.83
N THR A 44 2.03 7.87 -12.95
CA THR A 44 0.78 7.36 -13.52
C THR A 44 -0.05 6.67 -12.45
N LEU A 45 -1.26 7.15 -12.20
CA LEU A 45 -2.23 6.47 -11.34
C LEU A 45 -3.13 5.57 -12.18
N ILE A 46 -3.24 4.29 -11.79
CA ILE A 46 -4.16 3.33 -12.40
C ILE A 46 -5.05 2.75 -11.30
N THR A 47 -6.36 2.80 -11.47
CA THR A 47 -7.31 2.27 -10.49
C THR A 47 -7.81 0.88 -10.88
N PHE A 48 -8.01 0.02 -9.88
CA PHE A 48 -8.46 -1.35 -10.07
C PHE A 48 -9.55 -1.70 -9.05
N GLN A 49 -10.57 -2.44 -9.49
CA GLN A 49 -11.54 -3.11 -8.62
C GLN A 49 -11.29 -4.62 -8.51
N ASP A 50 -10.28 -5.13 -9.21
CA ASP A 50 -9.84 -6.51 -9.15
C ASP A 50 -8.44 -6.56 -8.54
N ARG A 51 -8.33 -7.16 -7.35
CA ARG A 51 -7.08 -7.27 -6.61
C ARG A 51 -6.01 -8.02 -7.40
N ALA A 52 -6.38 -9.08 -8.10
CA ALA A 52 -5.41 -9.89 -8.85
C ALA A 52 -4.78 -9.10 -10.00
N LYS A 53 -5.54 -8.20 -10.62
CA LYS A 53 -5.01 -7.28 -11.63
C LYS A 53 -4.16 -6.18 -11.02
N ALA A 54 -4.57 -5.64 -9.87
CA ALA A 54 -3.87 -4.55 -9.20
C ALA A 54 -2.46 -4.94 -8.74
N ILE A 55 -2.29 -6.17 -8.25
CA ILE A 55 -1.00 -6.65 -7.76
C ILE A 55 -0.13 -7.27 -8.84
N LYS A 56 -0.64 -7.41 -10.06
CA LYS A 56 0.09 -8.02 -11.16
C LYS A 56 1.32 -7.16 -11.49
N ASP A 57 2.48 -7.80 -11.54
CA ASP A 57 3.77 -7.17 -11.85
C ASP A 57 4.20 -6.07 -10.85
N ALA A 58 3.55 -6.00 -9.67
CA ALA A 58 3.92 -5.08 -8.62
C ALA A 58 5.21 -5.55 -7.91
N TRP A 59 6.17 -4.65 -7.76
CA TRP A 59 7.40 -4.88 -6.99
C TRP A 59 7.21 -4.61 -5.50
N ILE A 60 6.23 -3.77 -5.15
CA ILE A 60 5.83 -3.45 -3.78
C ILE A 60 4.31 -3.33 -3.67
N VAL A 61 3.73 -3.95 -2.64
CA VAL A 61 2.28 -3.88 -2.35
C VAL A 61 2.07 -3.40 -0.93
N ALA A 62 1.35 -2.29 -0.75
CA ALA A 62 1.03 -1.74 0.57
C ALA A 62 -0.39 -2.12 1.03
N ALA A 63 -0.50 -2.83 2.14
CA ALA A 63 -1.75 -3.17 2.82
C ALA A 63 -2.07 -2.19 3.96
N ILE A 64 -3.32 -1.68 3.98
CA ILE A 64 -3.78 -0.61 4.88
C ILE A 64 -4.87 -1.02 5.92
N PRO A 65 -5.27 -2.30 6.15
CA PRO A 65 -6.28 -2.57 7.18
C PRO A 65 -5.83 -2.10 8.57
N LYS A 66 -6.66 -1.33 9.28
CA LYS A 66 -6.38 -0.87 10.67
C LYS A 66 -6.73 -1.91 11.74
N ILE A 67 -7.61 -2.87 11.40
CA ILE A 67 -7.99 -3.96 12.30
C ILE A 67 -6.95 -5.06 12.20
N LEU A 68 -6.31 -5.40 13.32
CA LEU A 68 -5.19 -6.34 13.37
C LEU A 68 -5.51 -7.71 12.76
N ALA A 69 -6.67 -8.30 13.12
CA ALA A 69 -7.07 -9.60 12.58
C ALA A 69 -7.22 -9.56 11.04
N ALA A 70 -7.84 -8.51 10.51
CA ALA A 70 -7.99 -8.32 9.07
C ALA A 70 -6.63 -8.08 8.37
N LYS A 71 -5.70 -7.40 9.05
CA LYS A 71 -4.33 -7.20 8.56
C LYS A 71 -3.57 -8.52 8.45
N ILE A 72 -3.58 -9.34 9.51
CA ILE A 72 -2.92 -10.66 9.52
C ILE A 72 -3.47 -11.53 8.40
N GLN A 73 -4.80 -11.60 8.27
CA GLN A 73 -5.44 -12.38 7.22
C GLN A 73 -5.03 -11.89 5.82
N LEU A 74 -5.12 -10.58 5.57
CA LEU A 74 -4.78 -10.01 4.26
C LEU A 74 -3.31 -10.23 3.90
N LEU A 75 -2.40 -10.02 4.85
CA LEU A 75 -0.97 -10.26 4.62
C LEU A 75 -0.69 -11.73 4.30
N GLY A 76 -1.33 -12.67 5.00
CA GLY A 76 -1.22 -14.10 4.69
C GLY A 76 -1.84 -14.50 3.35
N GLU A 77 -2.87 -13.80 2.88
CA GLU A 77 -3.40 -13.98 1.52
C GLU A 77 -2.42 -13.45 0.46
N LEU A 78 -1.87 -12.25 0.66
CA LEU A 78 -0.88 -11.64 -0.23
C LEU A 78 0.40 -12.48 -0.32
N ASP A 79 0.84 -13.05 0.80
CA ASP A 79 1.99 -13.93 0.88
C ASP A 79 1.82 -15.25 0.11
N LYS A 80 0.59 -15.63 -0.27
CA LYS A 80 0.38 -16.83 -1.09
C LYS A 80 0.40 -16.55 -2.58
N VAL A 81 0.11 -15.31 -2.98
CA VAL A 81 -0.13 -14.95 -4.38
C VAL A 81 0.99 -14.12 -4.99
N LEU A 82 1.74 -13.38 -4.16
CA LEU A 82 2.79 -12.49 -4.65
C LEU A 82 4.09 -13.25 -4.95
N PRO A 83 4.81 -12.85 -6.02
CA PRO A 83 6.16 -13.34 -6.30
C PRO A 83 7.12 -13.18 -5.11
N GLY A 84 8.07 -14.11 -4.96
CA GLY A 84 9.01 -14.13 -3.83
C GLY A 84 9.85 -12.85 -3.65
N ASP A 85 10.05 -12.11 -4.74
CA ASP A 85 10.79 -10.85 -4.81
C ASP A 85 9.91 -9.59 -4.62
N CYS A 86 8.58 -9.75 -4.53
CA CYS A 86 7.66 -8.65 -4.23
C CYS A 86 7.70 -8.31 -2.74
N ILE A 87 7.91 -7.03 -2.43
CA ILE A 87 7.88 -6.52 -1.06
C ILE A 87 6.43 -6.31 -0.61
N ILE A 88 6.07 -6.84 0.55
CA ILE A 88 4.76 -6.58 1.17
C ILE A 88 4.94 -5.51 2.23
N ALA A 89 4.34 -4.35 2.04
CA ALA A 89 4.36 -3.27 3.02
C ALA A 89 3.05 -3.24 3.82
N THR A 90 3.11 -2.88 5.09
CA THR A 90 1.92 -2.49 5.86
C THR A 90 2.16 -1.17 6.57
N VAL A 91 1.13 -0.33 6.66
CA VAL A 91 1.18 0.81 7.57
C VAL A 91 1.15 0.34 9.02
N ARG A 92 2.03 0.91 9.84
CA ARG A 92 2.05 0.65 11.29
C ARG A 92 0.96 1.50 11.96
N ASP A 93 0.05 0.83 12.66
CA ASP A 93 -0.84 1.51 13.61
C ASP A 93 -0.12 1.65 14.95
N ARG A 94 -0.31 2.80 15.62
CA ARG A 94 0.22 3.04 16.96
C ARG A 94 -0.69 2.33 17.96
N TYR A 95 -0.50 1.02 18.16
CA TYR A 95 -1.22 0.28 19.21
C TYR A 95 -0.70 0.71 20.59
N PRO A 96 -1.56 1.16 21.52
CA PRO A 96 -1.16 1.47 22.88
C PRO A 96 -0.92 0.15 23.64
N GLY A 97 0.36 -0.16 23.88
CA GLY A 97 0.79 -1.37 24.59
C GLY A 97 1.95 -2.05 23.86
N ASN A 98 2.95 -2.52 24.61
CA ASN A 98 4.15 -3.15 24.08
C ASN A 98 3.78 -4.41 23.26
N GLY A 99 3.74 -4.27 21.94
CA GLY A 99 3.80 -5.40 21.01
C GLY A 99 2.67 -5.43 19.99
N MET A 100 3.02 -5.35 18.71
CA MET A 100 2.34 -6.19 17.74
C MET A 100 2.51 -7.64 18.22
N PRO A 101 1.43 -8.43 18.35
CA PRO A 101 1.54 -9.78 18.90
C PRO A 101 2.41 -10.68 18.00
N GLU A 102 3.21 -11.54 18.63
CA GLU A 102 4.09 -12.54 17.99
C GLU A 102 3.34 -13.48 17.03
N SER A 103 2.01 -13.53 17.09
CA SER A 103 1.16 -14.26 16.13
C SER A 103 1.20 -13.70 14.71
N CYS A 104 1.80 -12.53 14.48
CA CYS A 104 2.28 -12.11 13.17
C CYS A 104 3.55 -12.89 12.79
N GLY A 105 3.44 -14.20 12.56
CA GLY A 105 4.53 -15.01 11.96
C GLY A 105 4.98 -14.50 10.58
N CYS A 106 4.22 -13.59 9.99
CA CYS A 106 4.53 -12.84 8.78
C CYS A 106 5.41 -11.59 9.00
N LEU A 107 5.93 -11.31 10.20
CA LEU A 107 6.87 -10.19 10.45
C LEU A 107 8.19 -10.67 11.10
N GLN A 108 8.50 -11.97 11.01
CA GLN A 108 9.81 -12.47 11.40
C GLN A 108 10.91 -11.82 10.54
N PRO A 109 12.16 -11.75 11.00
CA PRO A 109 13.27 -11.09 10.27
C PRO A 109 13.46 -11.60 8.83
N GLU A 110 13.12 -12.86 8.60
CA GLU A 110 13.13 -13.56 7.31
C GLU A 110 11.86 -13.37 6.47
N SER A 111 10.85 -12.67 6.97
CA SER A 111 9.61 -12.41 6.24
C SER A 111 9.76 -11.20 5.33
N ARG A 112 9.21 -11.31 4.11
CA ARG A 112 9.16 -10.21 3.12
C ARG A 112 8.16 -9.10 3.46
N VAL A 113 7.50 -9.17 4.62
CA VAL A 113 6.58 -8.12 5.08
C VAL A 113 7.34 -7.08 5.88
N ASN A 114 7.31 -5.83 5.42
CA ASN A 114 7.91 -4.69 6.09
C ASN A 114 6.85 -3.70 6.58
N ALA A 115 6.98 -3.26 7.83
CA ALA A 115 6.14 -2.17 8.35
C ALA A 115 6.72 -0.82 7.88
N VAL A 116 5.95 -0.08 7.08
CA VAL A 116 6.33 1.25 6.59
C VAL A 116 5.59 2.31 7.40
N HIS A 117 6.33 3.27 7.94
CA HIS A 117 5.76 4.44 8.60
C HIS A 117 5.72 5.60 7.61
N THR A 118 4.53 6.07 7.28
CA THR A 118 4.35 7.32 6.53
C THR A 118 4.16 8.44 7.57
N ASN A 119 5.19 9.29 7.71
CA ASN A 119 5.12 10.52 8.52
C ASN A 119 4.19 11.54 7.89
#